data_AF-X1JSA0-F1
#
_entry.id   AF-X1JSA0-F1
#
_cell.length_a   1.000
_cell.length_b   1.000
_cell.length_c   1.000
_cell.angle_alpha   90.00
_cell.angle_beta   90.00
_cell.angle_gamma   90.00
#
_symmetry.space_group_name_H-M   'P 1'
#
loop_
_entity.id
_entity.type
_entity.pdbx_description
1 polymer ?
#
loop_
_entity_poly.entity_id
_entity_poly.type
_entity_poly.pdbx_seq_one_letter_code
_entity_poly.pdbx_strand_id
1 'polypeptide(L)' 'MVDITSRVARAVEDSQIGDGTVTVYVPHTTAGVTVNENADPDVVRDILSALEHAVPWRQSF' A
#
# COMPACT_ATOMS: atom_id res chain seq x y z
N MET A 1 5.33 -5.55 -3.01
CA MET A 1 4.56 -4.68 -2.09
C MET A 1 4.78 -5.17 -0.67
N VAL A 2 4.56 -4.33 0.34
CA VAL A 2 4.76 -4.69 1.76
C VAL A 2 3.42 -4.52 2.48
N ASP A 3 2.92 -5.59 3.09
CA ASP A 3 1.73 -5.55 3.94
C ASP A 3 2.07 -4.88 5.28
N ILE A 4 1.29 -3.86 5.64
CA ILE A 4 1.40 -3.11 6.89
C ILE A 4 0.13 -3.19 7.74
N THR A 5 -0.83 -4.04 7.38
CA THR A 5 -2.15 -4.14 8.02
C THR A 5 -2.03 -4.36 9.53
N SER A 6 -1.16 -5.29 9.96
CA SER A 6 -0.92 -5.56 11.38
C SER A 6 -0.32 -4.38 12.13
N ARG A 7 0.50 -3.56 11.47
CA ARG A 7 1.09 -2.34 12.06
C ARG A 7 0.04 -1.25 12.24
N VAL A 8 -0.87 -1.10 11.27
CA VAL A 8 -1.98 -0.15 11.34
C VAL A 8 -2.99 -0.59 12.41
N ALA A 9 -3.35 -1.88 12.45
CA ALA A 9 -4.26 -2.43 13.46
C ALA A 9 -3.74 -2.18 14.88
N ARG A 10 -2.45 -2.44 15.11
CA ARG A 10 -1.82 -2.15 16.41
C ARG A 10 -1.88 -0.66 16.77
N ALA A 11 -1.64 0.24 15.81
CA ALA A 11 -1.74 1.68 16.06
C ALA A 11 -3.17 2.12 16.43
N VAL A 12 -4.19 1.46 15.87
CA VAL A 12 -5.61 1.68 16.23
C VAL A 12 -5.90 1.15 17.62
N GLU A 13 -5.46 -0.07 17.95
CA GLU A 13 -5.62 -0.66 19.29
C GLU A 13 -4.98 0.23 20.37
N ASP A 14 -3.75 0.70 20.13
CA ASP A 14 -3.00 1.57 21.03
C ASP A 14 -3.66 2.95 21.21
N SER A 15 -4.50 3.39 20.26
CA SER A 15 -5.20 4.68 20.32
C SER A 15 -6.39 4.70 21.27
N GLN A 16 -6.93 3.53 21.63
CA GLN A 16 -8.15 3.35 22.43
C GLN A 16 -9.40 4.08 21.89
N ILE A 17 -9.41 4.45 20.60
CA ILE A 17 -10.55 5.08 19.93
C ILE A 17 -11.56 3.98 19.55
N GLY A 18 -12.83 4.14 19.96
CA GLY A 18 -13.89 3.18 19.67
C GLY A 18 -14.52 3.31 18.28
N ASP A 19 -14.54 4.52 17.71
CA ASP A 19 -15.04 4.83 16.38
C ASP A 19 -14.32 6.06 15.83
N GLY A 20 -13.91 6.03 14.56
CA GLY A 20 -13.17 7.11 13.93
C GLY A 20 -12.53 6.71 12.61
N THR A 21 -11.61 7.55 12.14
CA THR A 21 -10.88 7.34 10.89
C THR A 21 -9.38 7.23 11.14
N VAL A 22 -8.71 6.45 10.29
CA VAL A 22 -7.25 6.27 10.33
C VAL A 22 -6.66 6.84 9.05
N THR A 23 -5.69 7.74 9.19
CA THR A 23 -4.92 8.25 8.06
C THR A 23 -3.56 7.58 8.01
N VAL A 24 -3.27 6.88 6.92
CA VAL A 24 -1.95 6.32 6.64
C VAL A 24 -1.27 7.21 5.58
N TYR A 25 -0.08 7.71 5.90
CA TYR A 25 0.65 8.65 5.05
C TYR A 25 2.07 8.16 4.77
N VAL A 26 2.52 8.32 3.53
CA VAL A 26 3.87 7.99 3.08
C VAL A 26 4.60 9.30 2.74
N PRO A 27 5.59 9.74 3.54
CA PRO A 27 6.31 11.01 3.31
C PRO A 27 7.41 10.89 2.24
N HIS A 28 7.26 9.98 1.28
CA HIS A 28 8.26 9.67 0.27
C HIS A 28 7.68 9.95 -1.11
N THR A 29 8.48 10.52 -2.01
CA THR A 29 8.02 10.87 -3.37
C THR A 29 8.04 9.66 -4.32
N THR A 30 8.74 8.59 -3.97
CA THR A 30 8.96 7.39 -4.81
C THR A 30 8.28 6.14 -4.26
N ALA A 31 7.36 6.29 -3.31
CA ALA A 31 6.57 5.20 -2.75
C ALA A 31 5.15 5.70 -2.43
N GLY A 32 4.21 4.77 -2.30
CA GLY A 32 2.82 5.08 -1.97
C GLY A 32 2.22 4.06 -1.02
N VAL A 33 0.99 4.34 -0.59
CA VAL A 33 0.13 3.40 0.13
C VAL A 33 -1.11 3.13 -0.72
N THR A 34 -1.55 1.88 -0.73
CA THR A 34 -2.79 1.45 -1.40
C THR A 34 -3.47 0.39 -0.54
N VAL A 35 -4.77 0.24 -0.72
CA VAL A 35 -5.57 -0.84 -0.12
C VAL A 35 -6.03 -1.74 -1.27
N ASN A 36 -5.75 -3.04 -1.17
CA ASN A 36 -6.13 -4.03 -2.16
C ASN A 36 -6.30 -5.41 -1.51
N GLU A 37 -6.56 -6.45 -2.30
CA GLU A 37 -6.67 -7.83 -1.82
C GLU A 37 -5.37 -8.32 -1.19
N ASN A 38 -5.50 -9.07 -0.07
CA ASN A 38 -4.38 -9.65 0.68
C ASN A 38 -4.51 -11.18 0.83
N ALA A 39 -5.33 -11.83 0.01
CA ALA A 39 -5.53 -13.28 0.04
C ALA A 39 -4.67 -14.00 -1.01
N ASP A 40 -4.58 -13.43 -2.21
CA ASP A 40 -3.83 -13.98 -3.32
C ASP A 40 -2.54 -13.17 -3.58
N PRO A 41 -1.34 -13.76 -3.40
CA PRO A 41 -0.08 -13.08 -3.70
C PRO A 41 0.10 -12.71 -5.18
N ASP A 42 -0.66 -13.32 -6.10
CA ASP A 42 -0.57 -13.01 -7.53
C ASP A 42 -1.14 -11.62 -7.85
N VAL A 43 -2.12 -11.13 -7.09
CA VAL A 43 -2.64 -9.75 -7.23
C VAL A 43 -1.52 -8.70 -7.05
N VAL A 44 -0.62 -8.93 -6.09
CA VAL A 44 0.54 -8.05 -5.88
C VAL A 44 1.47 -8.05 -7.09
N ARG A 45 1.68 -9.22 -7.72
CA ARG A 45 2.53 -9.35 -8.92
C ARG A 45 1.89 -8.65 -10.12
N ASP A 46 0.58 -8.83 -10.28
CA ASP A 46 -0.18 -8.24 -11.39
C ASP A 46 -0.19 -6.72 -11.32
N ILE A 47 -0.39 -6.14 -10.13
CA ILE A 47 -0.33 -4.68 -9.94
C ILE A 47 1.06 -4.15 -10.29
N LEU A 48 2.13 -4.78 -9.78
CA LEU A 48 3.50 -4.34 -10.06
C LEU A 48 3.84 -4.48 -11.55
N SER A 49 3.39 -5.57 -12.19
CA SER A 49 3.54 -5.78 -13.62
C SER A 49 2.81 -4.70 -14.41
N ALA A 50 1.55 -4.42 -14.09
CA ALA A 50 0.76 -3.40 -14.78
C ALA A 50 1.38 -2.00 -14.65
N LEU A 51 1.91 -1.65 -13.47
CA LEU A 51 2.63 -0.39 -13.28
C LEU A 51 3.90 -0.29 -14.11
N GLU A 52 4.71 -1.36 -14.18
CA GLU A 52 5.91 -1.40 -15.03
C GLU A 52 5.55 -1.28 -16.52
N HIS A 53 4.41 -1.83 -16.96
CA HIS A 53 3.96 -1.66 -18.35
C HIS A 53 3.44 -0.24 -18.62
N ALA A 54 2.71 0.36 -17.68
CA ALA A 54 2.11 1.68 -17.85
C ALA A 54 3.12 2.83 -17.73
N VAL A 55 4.06 2.71 -16.80
CA VAL A 55 5.11 3.68 -16.51
C VAL A 55 6.44 2.92 -16.37
N PRO A 56 7.06 2.53 -17.50
CA PRO A 56 8.25 1.68 -17.48
C PRO A 56 9.44 2.38 -16.85
N TRP A 57 10.31 1.60 -16.21
CA TRP A 57 11.52 2.12 -15.56
C TRP A 57 12.42 2.91 -16.53
N ARG A 58 12.40 2.53 -17.82
CA ARG A 58 13.08 3.25 -18.89
C ARG A 58 12.09 3.55 -20.00
N GLN A 59 11.82 4.83 -20.21
CA GLN A 59 11.09 5.33 -21.35
C GLN A 59 11.93 6.40 -22.05
N SER A 60 11.99 6.37 -23.38
CA SER A 60 12.46 7.52 -24.14
C SER A 60 11.31 8.52 -24.18
N PHE A 61 11.56 9.72 -23.65
CA PHE A 61 10.67 10.86 -23.72
C PHE A 61 10.91 11.63 -25.02
#